data_AF-A0A7R9UNV6-F1
#
_entry.id   AF-A0A7R9UNV6-F1
#
_cell.length_a   1.000
_cell.length_b   1.000
_cell.length_c   1.000
_cell.angle_alpha   90.00
_cell.angle_beta   90.00
_cell.angle_gamma   90.00
#
_symmetry.space_group_name_H-M   'P 1'
#
loop_
_entity.id
_entity.type
_entity.pdbx_description
1 polymer ?
#
loop_
_entity_poly.entity_id
_entity_poly.type
_entity_poly.pdbx_seq_one_letter_code
_entity_poly.pdbx_strand_id
1 'polypeptide(L)'
;PSVGCAERSAPSAREVPLLAELALAHSAGAVGYWRAYCTLVLRAALGLFARYGVALELHQQNSLLQLRAADGWPELLICREVAGGAYIDDGVFAATVAPSVRPMLHGRQDAIVDAELSFSSFFHSTIAMHLLPAGACIAAASRGRGADGLDEARMVRELRTCAAAVLDEVDAELGRLPHALDGADGARADVARAHARAVRERLVHGEQA
;
A
#
# COMPACT_ATOMS: atom_id res chain seq x y z
N PRO A 1 -23.46 2.02 39.82
CA PRO A 1 -23.65 2.74 38.54
C PRO A 1 -23.01 1.95 37.38
N SER A 2 -23.81 1.05 36.79
CA SER A 2 -23.48 0.29 35.58
C SER A 2 -23.77 1.13 34.35
N VAL A 3 -22.75 1.50 33.58
CA VAL A 3 -22.92 2.15 32.28
C VAL A 3 -23.05 1.04 31.24
N GLY A 4 -24.25 0.90 30.69
CA GLY A 4 -24.57 -0.03 29.61
C GLY A 4 -23.78 0.33 28.36
N CYS A 5 -22.92 -0.58 27.93
CA CYS A 5 -22.40 -0.60 26.57
C CYS A 5 -23.54 -1.10 25.67
N ALA A 6 -23.87 -0.29 24.68
CA ALA A 6 -25.08 -0.39 23.87
C ALA A 6 -25.42 -1.81 23.39
N GLU A 7 -26.72 -2.07 23.42
CA GLU A 7 -27.41 -3.28 23.03
C GLU A 7 -26.94 -3.80 21.68
N ARG A 8 -26.54 -5.09 21.67
CA ARG A 8 -26.34 -5.89 20.47
C ARG A 8 -27.70 -6.01 19.76
N SER A 9 -27.94 -5.10 18.82
CA SER A 9 -29.01 -5.27 17.85
C SER A 9 -28.73 -6.54 17.03
N ALA A 10 -29.75 -7.38 16.87
CA ALA A 10 -29.66 -8.59 16.04
C ALA A 10 -29.32 -8.19 14.59
N PRO A 11 -28.46 -8.95 13.89
CA PRO A 11 -28.00 -8.58 12.55
C PRO A 11 -29.18 -8.55 11.56
N SER A 12 -29.47 -7.36 11.03
CA SER A 12 -30.34 -7.14 9.87
C SER A 12 -29.81 -7.88 8.64
N ALA A 13 -30.71 -8.23 7.73
CA ALA A 13 -30.47 -8.98 6.51
C ALA A 13 -29.14 -8.60 5.81
N ARG A 14 -28.14 -9.48 5.88
CA ARG A 14 -26.80 -9.44 5.26
C ARG A 14 -26.39 -8.06 4.73
N GLU A 15 -25.92 -7.20 5.63
CA GLU A 15 -25.24 -5.96 5.27
C GLU A 15 -23.95 -6.32 4.53
N VAL A 16 -23.96 -6.13 3.21
CA VAL A 16 -22.74 -6.21 2.40
C VAL A 16 -21.95 -4.94 2.70
N PRO A 17 -20.65 -5.01 3.05
CA PRO A 17 -19.90 -3.79 3.33
C PRO A 17 -19.84 -2.90 2.09
N LEU A 18 -19.94 -1.58 2.27
CA LEU A 18 -20.03 -0.60 1.18
C LEU A 18 -18.94 -0.78 0.10
N LEU A 19 -17.70 -1.09 0.50
CA LEU A 19 -16.61 -1.33 -0.45
C LEU A 19 -16.91 -2.50 -1.40
N ALA A 20 -17.49 -3.58 -0.87
CA ALA A 20 -17.89 -4.72 -1.66
C ALA A 20 -19.11 -4.42 -2.54
N GLU A 21 -20.07 -3.62 -2.06
CA GLU A 21 -21.19 -3.16 -2.89
C GLU A 21 -20.72 -2.36 -4.10
N LEU A 22 -19.81 -1.40 -3.89
CA LEU A 22 -19.19 -0.62 -4.96
C LEU A 22 -18.47 -1.51 -5.96
N ALA A 23 -17.65 -2.46 -5.47
CA ALA A 23 -16.90 -3.38 -6.33
C ALA A 23 -17.82 -4.30 -7.17
N LEU A 24 -18.94 -4.75 -6.59
CA LEU A 24 -19.89 -5.64 -7.26
C LEU A 24 -20.85 -4.91 -8.22
N ALA A 25 -21.12 -3.64 -7.97
CA ALA A 25 -21.99 -2.81 -8.82
C ALA A 25 -21.24 -2.24 -10.03
N HIS A 26 -19.91 -2.15 -9.97
CA HIS A 26 -19.11 -1.55 -11.03
C HIS A 26 -19.05 -2.45 -12.29
N SER A 27 -19.04 -1.83 -13.48
CA SER A 27 -19.01 -2.54 -14.78
C SER A 27 -17.75 -3.39 -15.00
N ALA A 28 -16.63 -3.00 -14.39
CA ALA A 28 -15.38 -3.76 -14.39
C ALA A 28 -15.40 -5.01 -13.46
N GLY A 29 -16.47 -5.20 -12.69
CA GLY A 29 -16.63 -6.27 -11.72
C GLY A 29 -15.68 -6.20 -10.53
N ALA A 30 -15.81 -7.17 -9.62
CA ALA A 30 -15.06 -7.23 -8.37
C ALA A 30 -13.55 -7.24 -8.58
N VAL A 31 -13.08 -7.96 -9.60
CA VAL A 31 -11.66 -8.11 -9.92
C VAL A 31 -11.07 -6.81 -10.47
N GLY A 32 -11.78 -6.15 -11.39
CA GLY A 32 -11.33 -4.88 -11.95
C GLY A 32 -11.27 -3.79 -10.88
N TYR A 33 -12.29 -3.73 -10.02
CA TYR A 33 -12.33 -2.79 -8.91
C TYR A 33 -11.21 -3.07 -7.88
N TRP A 34 -10.99 -4.34 -7.53
CA TRP A 34 -9.91 -4.74 -6.62
C TRP A 34 -8.53 -4.34 -7.15
N ARG A 35 -8.25 -4.59 -8.43
CA ARG A 35 -6.99 -4.17 -9.06
C ARG A 35 -6.78 -2.66 -8.96
N ALA A 36 -7.81 -1.87 -9.25
CA ALA A 36 -7.73 -0.42 -9.19
C ALA A 36 -7.46 0.10 -7.77
N TYR A 37 -8.19 -0.45 -6.79
CA TYR A 37 -7.97 -0.16 -5.38
C TYR A 37 -6.55 -0.52 -4.92
N CYS A 38 -6.09 -1.73 -5.22
CA CYS A 38 -4.73 -2.19 -4.93
C CYS A 38 -3.68 -1.28 -5.54
N THR A 39 -3.79 -0.98 -6.83
CA THR A 39 -2.82 -0.15 -7.53
C THR A 39 -2.73 1.24 -6.92
N LEU A 40 -3.84 1.86 -6.50
CA LEU A 40 -3.80 3.16 -5.83
C LEU A 40 -3.09 3.12 -4.48
N VAL A 41 -3.43 2.15 -3.62
CA VAL A 41 -2.79 1.99 -2.31
C VAL A 41 -1.31 1.65 -2.44
N LEU A 42 -0.96 0.73 -3.34
CA LEU A 42 0.42 0.33 -3.58
C LEU A 42 1.24 1.47 -4.19
N ARG A 43 0.71 2.24 -5.14
CA ARG A 43 1.45 3.40 -5.68
C ARG A 43 1.81 4.41 -4.59
N ALA A 44 0.90 4.66 -3.64
CA ALA A 44 1.15 5.56 -2.52
C ALA A 44 2.21 5.01 -1.55
N ALA A 45 2.04 3.77 -1.05
CA ALA A 45 2.94 3.20 -0.04
C ALA A 45 4.24 2.65 -0.65
N LEU A 46 4.13 1.73 -1.62
CA LEU A 46 5.27 1.05 -2.22
C LEU A 46 6.13 2.00 -3.03
N GLY A 47 5.53 3.03 -3.63
CA GLY A 47 6.27 4.06 -4.35
C GLY A 47 7.23 4.86 -3.45
N LEU A 48 6.82 5.19 -2.22
CA LEU A 48 7.68 5.88 -1.26
C LEU A 48 8.71 4.91 -0.66
N PHE A 49 8.25 3.72 -0.28
CA PHE A 49 9.11 2.72 0.34
C PHE A 49 10.22 2.25 -0.61
N ALA A 50 9.88 1.85 -1.83
CA ALA A 50 10.87 1.37 -2.80
C ALA A 50 11.89 2.44 -3.23
N ARG A 51 11.49 3.72 -3.30
CA ARG A 51 12.40 4.81 -3.73
C ARG A 51 13.26 5.35 -2.60
N TYR A 52 12.71 5.44 -1.38
CA TYR A 52 13.31 6.23 -0.30
C TYR A 52 13.42 5.47 1.03
N GLY A 53 12.97 4.23 1.09
CA GLY A 53 12.93 3.45 2.33
C GLY A 53 11.86 3.94 3.31
N VAL A 54 10.92 4.79 2.88
CA VAL A 54 9.89 5.38 3.76
C VAL A 54 8.62 4.53 3.73
N ALA A 55 8.40 3.76 4.79
CA ALA A 55 7.18 3.01 5.04
C ALA A 55 6.19 3.88 5.83
N LEU A 56 5.10 4.27 5.19
CA LEU A 56 3.98 4.94 5.86
C LEU A 56 3.16 3.92 6.67
N GLU A 57 2.63 4.32 7.83
CA GLU A 57 1.61 3.57 8.56
C GLU A 57 0.24 3.66 7.84
N LEU A 58 0.15 3.06 6.65
CA LEU A 58 -1.00 3.20 5.75
C LEU A 58 -2.08 2.15 6.01
N HIS A 59 -2.57 2.05 7.25
CA HIS A 59 -3.77 1.27 7.56
C HIS A 59 -5.05 2.01 7.13
N GLN A 60 -6.21 1.35 7.18
CA GLN A 60 -7.48 1.91 6.68
C GLN A 60 -7.87 3.25 7.30
N GLN A 61 -7.65 3.45 8.61
CA GLN A 61 -7.94 4.73 9.28
C GLN A 61 -7.04 5.89 8.79
N ASN A 62 -5.87 5.61 8.21
CA ASN A 62 -4.94 6.65 7.73
C ASN A 62 -5.13 6.96 6.24
N SER A 63 -6.21 6.44 5.65
CA SER A 63 -6.48 6.50 4.22
C SER A 63 -7.87 7.10 3.97
N LEU A 64 -7.95 8.08 3.07
CA LEU A 64 -9.22 8.48 2.43
C LEU A 64 -9.20 8.04 0.98
N LEU A 65 -10.20 7.27 0.60
CA LEU A 65 -10.43 6.94 -0.79
C LEU A 65 -11.40 7.95 -1.39
N GLN A 66 -10.94 8.67 -2.41
CA GLN A 66 -11.82 9.45 -3.28
C GLN A 66 -12.36 8.55 -4.38
N LEU A 67 -13.68 8.54 -4.51
CA LEU A 67 -14.39 7.84 -5.55
C LEU A 67 -14.83 8.83 -6.64
N ARG A 68 -14.74 8.41 -7.89
CA ARG A 68 -15.32 9.15 -9.02
C ARG A 68 -16.83 9.23 -8.83
N ALA A 69 -17.40 10.43 -8.88
CA ALA A 69 -18.82 10.61 -8.66
C ALA A 69 -19.72 9.89 -9.67
N ALA A 70 -19.23 9.68 -10.90
CA ALA A 70 -20.03 9.12 -12.00
C ALA A 70 -20.31 7.61 -11.87
N ASP A 71 -19.36 6.84 -11.35
CA ASP A 71 -19.43 5.38 -11.32
C ASP A 71 -18.88 4.74 -10.03
N GLY A 72 -18.41 5.55 -9.08
CA GLY A 72 -17.85 5.06 -7.82
C GLY A 72 -16.47 4.44 -7.98
N TRP A 73 -15.77 4.65 -9.11
CA TRP A 73 -14.42 4.13 -9.31
C TRP A 73 -13.40 4.77 -8.37
N PRO A 74 -12.44 4.03 -7.79
CA PRO A 74 -11.40 4.61 -6.97
C PRO A 74 -10.43 5.43 -7.83
N GLU A 75 -10.22 6.71 -7.50
CA GLU A 75 -9.38 7.63 -8.30
C GLU A 75 -8.16 8.16 -7.55
N LEU A 76 -8.32 8.46 -6.27
CA LEU A 76 -7.26 9.07 -5.47
C LEU A 76 -7.28 8.49 -4.07
N LEU A 77 -6.07 8.26 -3.54
CA LEU A 77 -5.86 7.97 -2.14
C LEU A 77 -5.21 9.18 -1.48
N ILE A 78 -5.82 9.68 -0.41
CA ILE A 78 -5.25 10.74 0.42
C ILE A 78 -4.78 10.11 1.72
N CYS A 79 -3.47 10.15 1.96
CA CYS A 79 -2.85 9.71 3.21
C CYS A 79 -2.91 10.86 4.22
N ARG A 80 -3.55 10.64 5.37
CA ARG A 80 -3.98 11.71 6.30
C ARG A 80 -3.20 11.79 7.61
N GLU A 81 -2.42 10.77 7.95
CA GLU A 81 -1.58 10.76 9.15
C GLU A 81 -0.14 10.47 8.76
N VAL A 82 0.75 11.44 9.01
CA VAL A 82 2.19 11.34 8.76
C VAL A 82 3.01 11.66 10.02
N ALA A 83 2.36 12.14 11.09
CA ALA A 83 3.00 12.49 12.36
C ALA A 83 3.04 11.29 13.33
N GLY A 84 2.12 10.33 13.18
CA GLY A 84 1.99 9.14 14.04
C GLY A 84 2.88 7.94 13.69
N GLY A 85 3.32 7.78 12.44
CA GLY A 85 3.99 6.55 12.04
C GLY A 85 4.53 6.55 10.62
N ALA A 86 5.79 6.92 10.47
CA ALA A 86 6.60 6.51 9.33
C ALA A 86 7.82 5.75 9.87
N TYR A 87 8.17 4.66 9.19
CA TYR A 87 9.38 3.90 9.46
C TYR A 87 10.30 4.04 8.27
N ILE A 88 11.51 4.52 8.51
CA ILE A 88 12.45 4.94 7.48
C ILE A 88 13.66 4.01 7.57
N ASP A 89 13.92 3.26 6.51
CA ASP A 89 15.16 2.49 6.36
C ASP A 89 16.36 3.44 6.34
N ASP A 90 17.21 3.40 7.37
CA ASP A 90 18.37 4.29 7.48
C ASP A 90 19.34 4.13 6.30
N GLY A 91 19.55 2.92 5.79
CA GLY A 91 20.50 2.66 4.71
C GLY A 91 20.04 3.30 3.40
N VAL A 92 18.78 3.08 3.03
CA VAL A 92 18.21 3.66 1.80
C VAL A 92 18.05 5.17 1.94
N PHE A 93 17.54 5.64 3.08
CA PHE A 93 17.31 7.04 3.33
C PHE A 93 18.61 7.83 3.37
N ALA A 94 19.65 7.31 4.03
CA ALA A 94 21.00 7.90 4.07
C ALA A 94 21.60 8.09 2.67
N ALA A 95 21.40 7.10 1.80
CA ALA A 95 21.92 7.13 0.44
C ALA A 95 21.12 8.06 -0.49
N THR A 96 19.80 8.17 -0.30
CA THR A 96 18.91 8.85 -1.26
C THR A 96 18.60 10.28 -0.88
N VAL A 97 18.07 10.52 0.32
CA VAL A 97 17.39 11.76 0.69
C VAL A 97 18.12 12.50 1.82
N ALA A 98 18.72 11.76 2.75
CA ALA A 98 19.32 12.30 3.97
C ALA A 98 20.38 13.39 3.79
N PRO A 99 21.24 13.43 2.74
CA PRO A 99 22.26 14.46 2.63
C PRO A 99 21.69 15.89 2.67
N SER A 100 20.45 16.07 2.21
CA SER A 100 19.77 17.36 2.14
C SER A 100 18.84 17.66 3.32
N VAL A 101 18.37 16.63 4.05
CA VAL A 101 17.32 16.78 5.10
C VAL A 101 17.75 16.31 6.48
N ARG A 102 18.79 15.48 6.62
CA ARG A 102 19.27 15.00 7.92
C ARG A 102 19.60 16.13 8.91
N PRO A 103 20.16 17.29 8.50
CA PRO A 103 20.37 18.43 9.39
C PRO A 103 19.08 19.05 9.93
N MET A 104 17.93 18.80 9.30
CA MET A 104 16.62 19.33 9.66
C MET A 104 15.82 18.37 10.57
N LEU A 105 16.31 17.15 10.79
CA LEU A 105 15.62 16.16 11.60
C LEU A 105 15.82 16.42 13.10
N HIS A 106 14.78 16.13 13.88
CA HIS A 106 14.86 16.19 15.33
C HIS A 106 15.86 15.15 15.88
N GLY A 107 16.52 15.46 17.00
CA GLY A 107 17.61 14.63 17.55
C GLY A 107 17.18 13.26 18.09
N ARG A 108 15.88 13.06 18.36
CA ARG A 108 15.29 11.75 18.65
C ARG A 108 14.62 11.21 17.38
N GLN A 109 15.14 10.10 16.86
CA GLN A 109 14.80 9.55 15.54
C GLN A 109 14.19 8.15 15.64
N ASP A 110 13.11 8.00 16.42
CA ASP A 110 12.44 6.69 16.59
C ASP A 110 11.83 6.16 15.27
N ALA A 111 11.68 7.03 14.27
CA ALA A 111 11.22 6.70 12.92
C ALA A 111 12.30 6.11 12.02
N ILE A 112 13.59 6.37 12.27
CA ILE A 112 14.69 5.82 11.47
C ILE A 112 15.08 4.48 12.07
N VAL A 113 14.93 3.43 11.29
CA VAL A 113 15.05 2.04 11.71
C VAL A 113 15.82 1.23 10.68
N ASP A 114 16.10 -0.03 10.99
CA ASP A 114 16.71 -0.94 10.05
C ASP A 114 15.75 -1.39 8.93
N ALA A 115 16.32 -2.04 7.91
CA ALA A 115 15.60 -2.53 6.74
C ALA A 115 14.50 -3.56 7.10
N GLU A 116 14.71 -4.37 8.13
CA GLU A 116 13.74 -5.40 8.52
C GLU A 116 12.53 -4.79 9.23
N LEU A 117 12.76 -3.87 10.16
CA LEU A 117 11.67 -3.20 10.86
C LEU A 117 10.87 -2.30 9.92
N SER A 118 11.53 -1.55 9.04
CA SER A 118 10.83 -0.72 8.04
C SER A 118 9.99 -1.57 7.07
N PHE A 119 10.53 -2.69 6.56
CA PHE A 119 9.76 -3.64 5.73
C PHE A 119 8.59 -4.25 6.50
N SER A 120 8.83 -4.70 7.74
CA SER A 120 7.78 -5.28 8.59
C SER A 120 6.64 -4.29 8.83
N SER A 121 6.97 -3.02 9.10
CA SER A 121 5.97 -1.96 9.25
C SER A 121 5.21 -1.65 7.96
N PHE A 122 5.90 -1.60 6.81
CA PHE A 122 5.25 -1.48 5.50
C PHE A 122 4.25 -2.63 5.28
N PHE A 123 4.73 -3.87 5.45
CA PHE A 123 3.93 -5.06 5.22
C PHE A 123 2.72 -5.10 6.15
N HIS A 124 2.94 -4.88 7.44
CA HIS A 124 1.88 -4.90 8.43
C HIS A 124 0.80 -3.85 8.14
N SER A 125 1.19 -2.58 7.99
CA SER A 125 0.23 -1.48 7.83
C SER A 125 -0.49 -1.51 6.47
N THR A 126 0.25 -1.72 5.38
CA THR A 126 -0.27 -1.61 4.02
C THR A 126 -0.87 -2.92 3.53
N ILE A 127 -0.20 -4.05 3.76
CA ILE A 127 -0.69 -5.34 3.26
C ILE A 127 -1.67 -5.95 4.26
N ALA A 128 -1.23 -6.20 5.49
CA ALA A 128 -2.01 -6.97 6.46
C ALA A 128 -3.20 -6.21 7.06
N MET A 129 -3.05 -4.90 7.32
CA MET A 129 -4.09 -4.09 7.98
C MET A 129 -4.95 -3.27 7.01
N HIS A 130 -4.61 -3.24 5.71
CA HIS A 130 -5.34 -2.45 4.72
C HIS A 130 -5.81 -3.29 3.53
N LEU A 131 -4.88 -3.80 2.72
CA LEU A 131 -5.24 -4.50 1.49
C LEU A 131 -5.92 -5.84 1.77
N LEU A 132 -5.34 -6.72 2.58
CA LEU A 132 -5.92 -8.06 2.83
C LEU A 132 -7.35 -7.98 3.42
N PRO A 133 -7.66 -7.13 4.42
CA PRO A 133 -9.02 -7.00 4.92
C PRO A 133 -10.00 -6.43 3.87
N ALA A 134 -9.56 -5.45 3.07
CA ALA A 134 -10.37 -4.87 2.00
C ALA A 134 -10.70 -5.90 0.90
N GLY A 135 -9.69 -6.66 0.46
CA GLY A 135 -9.86 -7.71 -0.53
C GLY A 135 -10.71 -8.86 0.01
N ALA A 136 -10.52 -9.27 1.26
CA ALA A 136 -11.29 -10.34 1.89
C ALA A 136 -12.78 -9.97 1.99
N CYS A 137 -13.08 -8.69 2.25
CA CYS A 137 -14.43 -8.15 2.22
C CYS A 137 -15.08 -8.30 0.83
N ILE A 138 -14.37 -7.88 -0.23
CA ILE A 138 -14.86 -8.00 -1.62
C ILE A 138 -15.01 -9.48 -2.00
N ALA A 139 -14.05 -10.33 -1.63
CA ALA A 139 -14.05 -11.74 -1.96
C ALA A 139 -15.20 -12.49 -1.28
N ALA A 140 -15.48 -12.18 0.00
CA ALA A 140 -16.60 -12.75 0.73
C ALA A 140 -17.95 -12.43 0.07
N ALA A 141 -18.12 -11.19 -0.40
CA ALA A 141 -19.34 -10.75 -1.09
C ALA A 141 -19.47 -11.27 -2.53
N SER A 142 -18.35 -11.63 -3.15
CA SER A 142 -18.29 -12.13 -4.54
C SER A 142 -18.54 -13.63 -4.68
N ARG A 143 -18.70 -14.36 -3.57
CA ARG A 143 -18.88 -15.83 -3.58
C ARG A 143 -20.07 -16.23 -4.46
N GLY A 144 -19.85 -17.21 -5.35
CA GLY A 144 -20.88 -17.75 -6.24
C GLY A 144 -21.12 -16.96 -7.53
N ARG A 145 -20.35 -15.88 -7.80
CA ARG A 145 -20.47 -15.09 -9.04
C ARG A 145 -19.65 -15.61 -10.24
N GLY A 146 -19.11 -16.82 -10.16
CA GLY A 146 -18.37 -17.44 -11.26
C GLY A 146 -17.12 -16.66 -11.68
N ALA A 147 -16.91 -16.50 -12.99
CA ALA A 147 -15.72 -15.87 -13.57
C ALA A 147 -15.55 -14.39 -13.19
N ASP A 148 -16.64 -13.71 -12.82
CA ASP A 148 -16.66 -12.29 -12.43
C ASP A 148 -16.44 -12.10 -10.92
N GLY A 149 -16.43 -13.20 -10.16
CA GLY A 149 -16.15 -13.21 -8.73
C GLY A 149 -14.67 -13.06 -8.41
N LEU A 150 -14.40 -12.43 -7.26
CA LEU A 150 -13.11 -12.47 -6.59
C LEU A 150 -13.17 -13.56 -5.50
N ASP A 151 -12.32 -14.58 -5.59
CA ASP A 151 -12.04 -15.48 -4.46
C ASP A 151 -10.72 -15.07 -3.80
N GLU A 152 -10.39 -15.67 -2.66
CA GLU A 152 -9.20 -15.34 -1.88
C GLU A 152 -7.90 -15.61 -2.65
N ALA A 153 -7.80 -16.75 -3.34
CA ALA A 153 -6.61 -17.10 -4.11
C ALA A 153 -6.38 -16.13 -5.28
N ARG A 154 -7.46 -15.70 -5.94
CA ARG A 154 -7.45 -14.68 -6.98
C ARG A 154 -7.11 -13.31 -6.39
N MET A 155 -7.69 -12.92 -5.26
CA MET A 155 -7.39 -11.67 -4.56
C MET A 155 -5.88 -11.52 -4.30
N VAL A 156 -5.25 -12.53 -3.69
CA VAL A 156 -3.80 -12.52 -3.40
C VAL A 156 -2.98 -12.47 -4.69
N ARG A 157 -3.36 -13.25 -5.72
CA ARG A 157 -2.68 -13.22 -7.02
C ARG A 157 -2.75 -11.84 -7.67
N GLU A 158 -3.93 -11.22 -7.69
CA GLU A 158 -4.09 -9.86 -8.26
C GLU A 158 -3.33 -8.81 -7.45
N LEU A 159 -3.28 -8.94 -6.13
CA LEU A 159 -2.46 -8.08 -5.27
C LEU A 159 -0.98 -8.17 -5.65
N ARG A 160 -0.44 -9.38 -5.80
CA ARG A 160 0.95 -9.60 -6.26
C ARG A 160 1.19 -9.03 -7.65
N THR A 161 0.25 -9.22 -8.58
CA THR A 161 0.33 -8.65 -9.93
C THR A 161 0.36 -7.12 -9.89
N CYS A 162 -0.50 -6.48 -9.10
CA CYS A 162 -0.49 -5.02 -8.90
C CYS A 162 0.84 -4.56 -8.26
N ALA A 163 1.36 -5.27 -7.26
CA ALA A 163 2.64 -4.93 -6.62
C ALA A 163 3.82 -5.01 -7.59
N ALA A 164 3.89 -6.07 -8.40
CA ALA A 164 4.90 -6.21 -9.44
C ALA A 164 4.84 -5.05 -10.45
N ALA A 165 3.64 -4.73 -10.95
CA ALA A 165 3.45 -3.64 -11.90
C ALA A 165 3.85 -2.27 -11.33
N VAL A 166 3.50 -1.98 -10.07
CA VAL A 166 3.94 -0.73 -9.41
C VAL A 166 5.45 -0.68 -9.24
N LEU A 167 6.10 -1.81 -8.94
CA LEU A 167 7.56 -1.87 -8.86
C LEU A 167 8.23 -1.72 -10.24
N ASP A 168 7.62 -2.22 -11.32
CA ASP A 168 8.09 -1.96 -12.68
C ASP A 168 8.00 -0.46 -13.03
N GLU A 169 6.91 0.21 -12.62
CA GLU A 169 6.76 1.66 -12.77
C GLU A 169 7.85 2.43 -12.00
N VAL A 170 8.12 2.05 -10.75
CA VAL A 170 9.18 2.63 -9.93
C VAL A 170 10.56 2.45 -10.58
N ASP A 171 10.90 1.24 -11.03
CA ASP A 171 12.18 0.97 -11.69
C ASP A 171 12.34 1.76 -12.99
N ALA A 172 11.28 1.81 -13.81
CA ALA A 172 11.27 2.59 -15.04
C ALA A 172 11.47 4.09 -14.78
N GLU A 173 10.88 4.64 -13.71
CA GLU A 173 11.09 6.03 -13.31
C GLU A 173 12.51 6.28 -12.80
N LEU A 174 13.04 5.39 -11.94
CA LEU A 174 14.43 5.47 -11.47
C LEU A 174 15.43 5.39 -12.64
N GLY A 175 15.09 4.66 -13.71
CA GLY A 175 15.87 4.61 -14.95
C GLY A 175 15.80 5.87 -15.81
N ARG A 176 14.75 6.70 -15.66
CA ARG A 176 14.59 7.98 -16.36
C ARG A 176 15.16 9.16 -15.59
N LEU A 177 15.43 9.01 -14.29
CA LEU A 177 16.09 10.05 -13.52
C LEU A 177 17.40 10.40 -14.24
N PRO A 178 17.61 11.68 -14.60
CA PRO A 178 18.81 12.07 -15.30
C PRO A 178 20.01 11.58 -14.49
N HIS A 179 20.95 10.89 -15.14
CA HIS A 179 22.31 10.69 -14.59
C HIS A 179 23.07 12.04 -14.49
N ALA A 180 22.37 13.15 -14.28
CA ALA A 180 22.82 14.49 -14.57
C ALA A 180 23.77 15.00 -13.48
N LEU A 181 25.04 14.99 -13.89
CA LEU A 181 26.06 16.02 -13.66
C LEU A 181 26.91 15.94 -12.39
N ASP A 182 26.47 15.27 -11.32
CA ASP A 182 27.34 14.90 -10.21
C ASP A 182 27.12 13.41 -9.91
N GLY A 183 28.13 12.56 -10.06
CA GLY A 183 28.03 11.09 -9.93
C GLY A 183 27.36 10.54 -8.67
N ALA A 184 27.08 11.40 -7.68
CA ALA A 184 26.20 11.13 -6.55
C ALA A 184 24.81 10.63 -6.98
N ASP A 185 24.14 11.27 -7.96
CA ASP A 185 22.75 10.93 -8.31
C ASP A 185 22.61 9.53 -8.94
N GLY A 186 23.63 9.08 -9.68
CA GLY A 186 23.71 7.70 -10.18
C GLY A 186 23.77 6.68 -9.04
N ALA A 187 24.63 6.94 -8.04
CA ALA A 187 24.75 6.06 -6.88
C ALA A 187 23.45 5.99 -6.05
N ARG A 188 22.71 7.12 -5.93
CA ARG A 188 21.39 7.14 -5.26
C ARG A 188 20.39 6.24 -5.99
N ALA A 189 20.32 6.37 -7.31
CA ALA A 189 19.41 5.58 -8.14
C ALA A 189 19.72 4.08 -8.06
N ASP A 190 20.99 3.70 -7.95
CA ASP A 190 21.39 2.29 -7.84
C ASP A 190 21.03 1.68 -6.49
N VAL A 191 21.16 2.43 -5.39
CA VAL A 191 20.69 2.01 -4.07
C VAL A 191 19.17 1.85 -4.06
N ALA A 192 18.42 2.83 -4.60
CA ALA A 192 16.96 2.74 -4.70
C ALA A 192 16.52 1.54 -5.56
N ARG A 193 17.20 1.27 -6.68
CA ARG A 193 16.92 0.10 -7.52
C ARG A 193 17.25 -1.22 -6.82
N ALA A 194 18.35 -1.30 -6.09
CA ALA A 194 18.69 -2.48 -5.31
C ALA A 194 17.64 -2.74 -4.21
N HIS A 195 17.19 -1.68 -3.53
CA HIS A 195 16.12 -1.78 -2.54
C HIS A 195 14.79 -2.22 -3.17
N ALA A 196 14.37 -1.59 -4.27
CA ALA A 196 13.15 -1.97 -4.99
C ALA A 196 13.16 -3.44 -5.44
N ARG A 197 14.31 -3.97 -5.89
CA ARG A 197 14.48 -5.40 -6.20
C ARG A 197 14.34 -6.28 -4.95
N ALA A 198 14.96 -5.90 -3.83
CA ALA A 198 14.82 -6.67 -2.59
C ALA A 198 13.36 -6.69 -2.10
N VAL A 199 12.67 -5.56 -2.21
CA VAL A 199 11.24 -5.46 -1.87
C VAL A 199 10.38 -6.31 -2.81
N ARG A 200 10.67 -6.32 -4.12
CA ARG A 200 10.02 -7.21 -5.09
C ARG A 200 10.12 -8.67 -4.66
N GLU A 201 11.32 -9.11 -4.33
CA GLU A 201 11.57 -10.51 -4.03
C GLU A 201 10.79 -10.97 -2.80
N ARG A 202 10.66 -10.09 -1.80
CA ARG A 202 9.87 -10.37 -0.60
C ARG A 202 8.37 -10.34 -0.85
N LEU A 203 7.85 -9.37 -1.60
CA LEU A 203 6.40 -9.17 -1.77
C LEU A 203 5.79 -10.05 -2.88
N VAL A 204 6.51 -10.23 -3.98
CA VAL A 204 6.01 -10.93 -5.17
C VAL A 204 6.36 -12.41 -5.13
N HIS A 205 7.58 -12.73 -4.65
CA HIS A 205 8.09 -14.10 -4.64
C HIS A 205 8.15 -14.73 -3.25
N GLY A 206 8.03 -13.94 -2.18
CA GLY A 206 8.03 -14.44 -0.81
C GLY A 206 6.72 -15.13 -0.42
N GLU A 207 6.84 -16.07 0.52
CA GLU A 207 5.71 -16.79 1.12
C GLU A 207 4.84 -15.91 2.04
N GLN A 208 5.28 -14.68 2.34
CA GLN A 208 4.64 -13.81 3.33
C GLN A 208 3.35 -13.12 2.83
N ALA A 209 2.87 -13.36 1.60
CA ALA A 209 1.70 -12.68 1.01
C ALA A 209 0.49 -13.59 0.75
#